data_AF-A0A969NAC1-F1
#
_entry.id   AF-A0A969NAC1-F1
#
_cell.length_a   1.000
_cell.length_b   1.000
_cell.length_c   1.000
_cell.angle_alpha   90.00
_cell.angle_beta   90.00
_cell.angle_gamma   90.00
#
_symmetry.space_group_name_H-M   'P 1'
#
loop_
_entity.id
_entity.type
_entity.pdbx_description
1 polymer ?
#
loop_
_entity_poly.entity_id
_entity_poly.type
_entity_poly.pdbx_seq_one_letter_code
_entity_poly.pdbx_strand_id
1 'polypeptide(L)'
;MPAYPATGFTRIRHYGFLSSASKTKSLKVIRKALKVVPKSSTDGDVMEAIFSKMGIQPGVCKSCGGKMVVVEIIPNRFKKKQRAPPNNKDGISIFPGNVCKS
;
A
#
# COMPACT_ATOMS: atom_id res chain seq x y z
N MET A 1 31.10 -7.77 -28.80
CA MET A 1 29.68 -8.12 -28.73
C MET A 1 29.09 -7.52 -27.45
N PRO A 2 28.13 -6.59 -27.50
CA PRO A 2 27.49 -6.09 -26.29
C PRO A 2 26.39 -7.07 -25.83
N ALA A 3 26.44 -7.46 -24.56
CA ALA A 3 25.44 -8.29 -23.90
C ALA A 3 24.12 -7.53 -23.76
N TYR A 4 23.02 -8.13 -24.22
CA TYR A 4 21.66 -7.60 -24.02
C TYR A 4 21.30 -7.60 -22.52
N PRO A 5 20.68 -6.53 -21.98
CA PRO A 5 20.26 -6.49 -20.59
C PRO A 5 19.12 -7.48 -20.33
N ALA A 6 19.13 -8.07 -19.13
CA ALA A 6 18.27 -9.16 -18.68
C ALA A 6 16.80 -9.03 -19.12
N THR A 7 16.33 -10.04 -19.85
CA THR A 7 14.92 -10.24 -20.23
C THR A 7 14.09 -10.65 -19.02
N GLY A 8 13.78 -9.70 -18.13
CA GLY A 8 12.94 -9.95 -16.96
C GLY A 8 12.46 -8.70 -16.24
N PHE A 9 11.37 -8.84 -15.48
CA PHE A 9 10.86 -7.77 -14.63
C PHE A 9 11.86 -7.44 -13.52
N THR A 10 12.37 -6.20 -13.51
CA THR A 10 13.26 -5.73 -12.46
C THR A 10 12.44 -5.39 -11.21
N ARG A 11 12.82 -5.94 -10.06
CA ARG A 11 12.18 -5.59 -8.78
C ARG A 11 12.50 -4.15 -8.41
N ILE A 12 11.47 -3.31 -8.32
CA ILE A 12 11.58 -1.98 -7.71
C ILE A 12 11.82 -2.15 -6.22
N ARG A 13 12.95 -1.63 -5.72
CA ARG A 13 13.28 -1.60 -4.30
C ARG A 13 13.14 -0.17 -3.80
N HIS A 14 12.38 0.02 -2.73
CA HIS A 14 12.29 1.31 -2.05
C HIS A 14 13.35 1.38 -0.95
N TYR A 15 14.19 2.40 -0.99
CA TYR A 15 15.23 2.66 0.01
C TYR A 15 14.85 3.88 0.87
N GLY A 16 15.58 4.08 1.97
CA GLY A 16 15.36 5.20 2.88
C GLY A 16 14.03 5.12 3.61
N PHE A 17 13.30 6.25 3.70
CA PHE A 17 12.04 6.35 4.44
C PHE A 17 10.85 5.62 3.77
N LEU A 18 10.98 5.17 2.52
CA LEU A 18 9.96 4.38 1.83
C LEU A 18 10.24 2.87 1.89
N SER A 19 11.36 2.45 2.48
CA SER A 19 11.66 1.03 2.70
C SER A 19 10.65 0.40 3.67
N SER A 20 10.22 -0.83 3.38
CA SER A 20 9.20 -1.54 4.17
C SER A 20 9.53 -1.63 5.66
N ALA A 21 10.81 -1.78 6.01
CA ALA A 21 11.27 -1.92 7.40
C ALA A 21 11.21 -0.60 8.21
N SER A 22 11.47 0.54 7.56
CA SER A 22 11.59 1.85 8.23
C SER A 22 10.39 2.76 7.98
N LYS A 23 9.54 2.44 6.99
CA LYS A 23 8.47 3.33 6.48
C LYS A 23 7.60 3.94 7.56
N THR A 24 7.08 3.14 8.48
CA THR A 24 6.17 3.63 9.53
C THR A 24 6.85 4.59 10.50
N LYS A 25 8.08 4.27 10.94
CA LYS A 25 8.87 5.09 11.85
C LYS A 25 9.29 6.39 11.19
N SER A 26 9.88 6.33 10.00
CA SER A 26 10.37 7.49 9.27
C SER A 26 9.22 8.44 8.87
N LEU A 27 8.09 7.91 8.39
CA LEU A 27 6.94 8.75 8.05
C LEU A 27 6.33 9.45 9.26
N LYS A 28 6.36 8.83 10.45
CA LYS A 28 5.89 9.48 11.68
C LYS A 28 6.76 10.69 12.03
N VAL A 29 8.08 10.57 11.90
CA VAL A 29 9.02 11.68 12.14
C VAL A 29 8.80 12.80 11.13
N ILE A 30 8.72 12.46 9.85
CA ILE A 30 8.52 13.43 8.76
C ILE A 30 7.19 14.19 8.95
N ARG A 31 6.09 13.49 9.25
CA ARG A 31 4.79 14.15 9.48
C ARG A 31 4.81 15.09 10.68
N LYS A 32 5.49 14.71 11.76
CA LYS A 32 5.68 15.58 12.93
C LYS A 32 6.47 16.84 12.57
N ALA A 33 7.59 16.69 11.85
CA ALA A 33 8.42 17.81 11.42
C ALA A 33 7.65 18.78 10.52
N LEU A 34 6.85 18.25 9.60
CA LEU A 34 6.02 19.05 8.68
C LEU A 34 4.71 19.54 9.31
N LYS A 35 4.42 19.21 10.58
CA LYS A 35 3.14 19.50 11.27
C LYS A 35 1.91 19.05 10.46
N VAL A 36 2.04 17.96 9.71
CA VAL A 36 0.96 17.41 8.87
C VAL A 36 0.18 16.36 9.65
N VAL A 37 -1.11 16.60 9.84
CA VAL A 37 -2.03 15.61 10.42
C VAL A 37 -2.24 14.49 9.39
N PRO A 38 -2.03 13.21 9.74
CA PRO A 38 -2.35 12.12 8.83
C PRO A 38 -3.85 12.15 8.55
N LYS A 39 -4.24 12.24 7.27
CA LYS A 39 -5.63 12.01 6.87
C LYS A 39 -6.03 10.63 7.36
N SER A 40 -7.02 10.56 8.24
CA SER A 40 -7.76 9.33 8.47
C SER A 40 -8.24 8.85 7.11
N SER A 41 -8.02 7.57 6.81
CA SER A 41 -8.76 6.90 5.74
C SER A 41 -10.22 6.90 6.16
N THR A 42 -10.90 8.01 5.97
CA THR A 42 -12.34 7.98 5.81
C THR A 42 -12.55 7.15 4.57
N ASP A 43 -13.34 6.09 4.69
CA ASP A 43 -13.95 5.38 3.58
C ASP A 43 -14.93 6.30 2.83
N GLY A 44 -14.48 7.53 2.52
CA GLY A 44 -15.21 8.45 1.69
C GLY A 44 -15.31 7.83 0.32
N ASP A 45 -16.46 8.02 -0.31
CA ASP A 45 -16.80 7.45 -1.60
C ASP A 45 -15.67 7.75 -2.59
N VAL A 46 -14.86 6.73 -2.84
CA VAL A 46 -13.70 6.79 -3.74
C VAL A 46 -14.13 7.34 -5.10
N MET A 47 -15.39 7.07 -5.46
CA MET A 47 -16.06 7.55 -6.65
C MET A 47 -16.18 9.09 -6.70
N GLU A 48 -16.59 9.73 -5.59
CA GLU A 48 -16.68 11.19 -5.49
C GLU A 48 -15.30 11.85 -5.51
N ALA A 49 -14.31 11.20 -4.87
CA ALA A 49 -12.93 11.68 -4.88
C ALA A 49 -12.30 11.61 -6.29
N ILE A 50 -12.65 10.59 -7.09
CA ILE A 50 -12.24 10.47 -8.48
C ILE A 50 -12.92 11.54 -9.33
N PHE A 51 -14.24 11.73 -9.16
CA PHE A 51 -15.00 12.75 -9.88
C PHE A 51 -14.44 14.15 -9.62
N SER A 52 -14.18 14.49 -8.36
CA SER A 52 -13.66 15.82 -7.98
C SER A 52 -12.27 16.10 -8.53
N LYS A 53 -11.42 15.08 -8.68
CA LYS A 53 -10.02 15.25 -9.11
C LYS A 53 -9.85 15.21 -10.63
N MET A 54 -10.62 14.35 -11.30
CA MET A 54 -10.43 14.08 -12.72
C MET A 54 -11.61 14.52 -13.58
N GLY A 55 -12.74 14.92 -12.99
CA GLY A 55 -13.97 15.29 -13.72
C GLY A 55 -14.64 14.11 -14.41
N ILE A 56 -14.21 12.88 -14.12
CA ILE A 56 -14.73 11.66 -14.74
C ILE A 56 -15.76 11.08 -13.79
N GLN A 57 -16.99 10.81 -14.26
CA GLN A 57 -17.99 10.06 -13.48
C GLN A 57 -17.67 8.56 -13.54
N PRO A 58 -17.11 7.96 -12.47
CA PRO A 58 -16.92 6.52 -12.44
C PRO A 58 -18.29 5.83 -12.40
N GLY A 59 -18.51 4.88 -13.29
CA GLY A 59 -19.80 4.18 -13.41
C GLY A 59 -20.67 4.64 -14.58
N VAL A 60 -20.22 5.59 -15.40
CA VAL A 60 -20.93 6.00 -16.64
C VAL A 60 -20.02 5.85 -17.85
N CYS A 61 -20.54 5.22 -18.90
CA CYS A 61 -19.82 5.07 -20.16
C CYS A 61 -19.71 6.40 -20.90
N LYS A 62 -18.49 6.79 -21.29
CA LYS A 62 -18.23 8.06 -22.00
C LYS A 62 -18.83 8.13 -23.42
N SER A 63 -19.06 6.98 -24.06
CA SER A 63 -19.56 6.93 -25.44
C SER A 63 -21.09 6.84 -25.52
N CYS A 64 -21.73 6.09 -24.63
CA CYS A 64 -23.18 5.84 -24.69
C CYS A 64 -23.97 6.32 -23.46
N GLY A 65 -23.30 6.81 -22.41
CA GLY A 65 -23.98 7.25 -21.17
C GLY A 65 -24.57 6.12 -20.33
N GLY A 66 -24.38 4.86 -20.71
CA GLY A 66 -24.88 3.71 -19.97
C GLY A 66 -24.22 3.57 -18.59
N LYS A 67 -24.99 3.07 -17.60
CA LYS A 67 -24.48 2.74 -16.26
C LYS A 67 -23.62 1.48 -16.33
N MET A 68 -22.38 1.57 -15.87
CA MET A 68 -21.48 0.44 -15.74
C MET A 68 -21.72 -0.27 -14.42
N VAL A 69 -22.03 -1.56 -14.48
CA VAL A 69 -22.28 -2.42 -13.31
C VAL A 69 -21.14 -3.42 -13.18
N VAL A 70 -20.69 -3.67 -11.95
CA VAL A 70 -19.68 -4.71 -11.67
C VAL A 70 -20.31 -6.08 -11.89
N VAL A 71 -19.84 -6.81 -12.91
CA VAL A 71 -20.35 -8.15 -13.22
C VAL A 71 -19.67 -9.21 -12.34
N GLU A 72 -18.37 -9.09 -12.11
CA GLU A 72 -17.60 -10.02 -11.30
C GLU A 72 -16.42 -9.31 -10.64
N ILE A 73 -16.11 -9.67 -9.39
CA ILE A 73 -14.92 -9.22 -8.68
C ILE A 73 -13.95 -10.40 -8.60
N ILE A 74 -12.88 -10.35 -9.38
CA ILE A 74 -11.84 -11.38 -9.35
C ILE A 74 -10.94 -11.13 -8.13
N PRO A 75 -10.94 -12.01 -7.11
CA PRO A 75 -10.12 -11.81 -5.93
C PRO A 75 -8.63 -11.98 -6.27
N ASN A 76 -7.78 -11.18 -5.64
CA ASN A 76 -6.33 -11.28 -5.84
C ASN A 76 -5.78 -12.59 -5.24
N ARG A 77 -5.57 -13.59 -6.09
CA ARG A 77 -5.03 -14.92 -5.74
C ARG A 77 -3.55 -14.87 -5.28
N PHE A 78 -2.84 -13.77 -5.53
CA PHE A 78 -1.42 -13.61 -5.20
C PHE A 78 -1.15 -12.91 -3.86
N LYS A 79 -2.19 -12.45 -3.15
CA LYS A 79 -2.03 -12.05 -1.75
C LYS A 79 -1.81 -13.32 -0.92
N LYS A 80 -0.55 -13.65 -0.64
CA LYS A 80 -0.23 -14.60 0.44
C LYS A 80 -0.94 -14.09 1.70
N LYS A 81 -1.76 -14.93 2.35
CA LYS A 81 -2.21 -14.68 3.72
C LYS A 81 -0.96 -14.28 4.51
N GLN A 82 -0.98 -13.13 5.18
CA GLN A 82 0.12 -12.78 6.08
C GLN A 82 0.33 -13.99 6.98
N ARG A 83 1.54 -14.55 6.98
CA ARG A 83 1.84 -15.67 7.87
C ARG A 83 1.46 -15.22 9.27
N ALA A 84 0.72 -16.06 9.97
CA ALA A 84 0.49 -15.85 11.39
C ALA A 84 1.87 -15.63 12.04
N PRO A 85 2.01 -14.66 12.95
CA PRO A 85 3.23 -14.58 13.75
C PRO A 85 3.49 -15.96 14.37
N PRO A 86 4.76 -16.37 14.51
CA PRO A 86 5.09 -17.67 15.11
C PRO A 86 4.36 -17.81 16.44
N ASN A 87 3.77 -18.99 16.68
CA ASN A 87 3.08 -19.26 17.93
C ASN A 87 4.15 -19.30 19.03
N ASN A 88 3.93 -18.64 20.17
CA ASN A 88 4.92 -18.60 21.28
C ASN A 88 5.30 -20.00 21.80
N LYS A 89 4.58 -21.05 21.38
CA LYS A 89 4.84 -22.45 21.71
C LYS A 89 5.95 -23.09 20.85
N ASP A 90 6.38 -22.43 19.77
CA ASP A 90 7.41 -22.94 18.85
C ASP A 90 8.83 -22.42 19.20
N GLY A 91 9.00 -21.78 20.36
CA GLY A 91 10.31 -21.57 20.97
C GLY A 91 11.29 -20.64 20.24
N ILE A 92 10.83 -19.75 19.34
CA ILE A 92 11.71 -18.75 18.73
C ILE A 92 11.34 -17.36 19.24
N SER A 93 12.03 -16.94 20.31
CA SER A 93 12.02 -15.58 20.84
C SER A 93 12.67 -14.60 19.86
N ILE A 94 11.95 -14.17 18.82
CA ILE A 94 12.43 -13.10 17.92
C ILE A 94 12.13 -11.72 18.51
N PHE A 95 12.55 -11.42 19.74
CA PHE A 95 12.75 -10.04 20.20
C PHE A 95 13.64 -10.01 21.46
N PRO A 96 14.91 -9.60 21.36
CA PRO A 96 15.51 -8.83 22.43
C PRO A 96 15.29 -7.33 22.15
N GLY A 97 14.70 -6.64 23.12
CA GLY A 97 15.02 -5.23 23.37
C GLY A 97 14.12 -4.19 22.73
N ASN A 98 12.94 -3.98 23.29
CA ASN A 98 12.33 -2.64 23.30
C ASN A 98 12.04 -2.26 24.76
N VAL A 99 13.09 -1.87 25.49
CA VAL A 99 12.99 -1.08 26.72
C VAL A 99 14.04 0.02 26.63
N CYS A 100 13.69 1.13 25.98
CA CYS A 100 14.21 2.42 26.40
C CYS A 100 13.05 3.12 27.12
N LYS A 101 12.94 2.88 28.43
CA LYS A 101 12.31 3.84 29.32
C LYS A 101 13.29 5.00 29.51
N SER A 102 12.69 6.19 29.50
CA SER A 102 13.20 7.52 29.88
C SER A 102 14.34 7.55 30.88
#